data_AF-A0A445H261-F1
#
_entry.id   AF-A0A445H261-F1
#
_cell.length_a   1.000
_cell.length_b   1.000
_cell.length_c   1.000
_cell.angle_alpha   90.00
_cell.angle_beta   90.00
_cell.angle_gamma   90.00
#
_symmetry.space_group_name_H-M   'P 1'
#
loop_
_entity.id
_entity.type
_entity.pdbx_description
1 polymer ?
#
loop_
_entity_poly.entity_id
_entity_poly.type
_entity_poly.pdbx_seq_one_letter_code
_entity_poly.pdbx_strand_id
1 'polypeptide(L)'
;MSAYGHQMEQMYSARSLSGGGSELRRSSFVLESGFYITSFVATIFVAALAAAGLLLITLLVSLAMMLQSCQSSHAGIIELQNINDQYNYCKVYSLHVKLNNLEGHNFPSLCKDLAMKYIKGGQYARDLDSTKSVIEDYFNSVRPSDDGLDVVLIDIDGIFPPNPHSSNLFKSSINNFVLEAKNLKRMLVLRLYMNLQAGGWSIILLSREHGTRQNVTISHLLSAGFRDWSSLMMRYVSLVFIMFLSYTQDND
;
A
#
# COMPACT_ATOMS: atom_id res chain seq x y z
N MET A 1 54.56 20.31 -24.58
CA MET A 1 55.52 21.40 -24.26
C MET A 1 55.27 21.76 -22.82
N SER A 2 56.20 21.86 -21.87
CA SER A 2 57.65 21.72 -21.72
C SER A 2 57.81 21.75 -20.19
N ALA A 3 58.30 20.71 -19.51
CA ALA A 3 59.71 20.40 -19.25
C ALA A 3 60.44 21.43 -18.32
N TYR A 4 61.08 20.86 -17.28
CA TYR A 4 62.16 21.37 -16.41
C TYR A 4 61.86 22.53 -15.45
N GLY A 5 62.43 22.57 -14.24
CA GLY A 5 63.46 21.75 -13.59
C GLY A 5 64.16 22.51 -12.46
N HIS A 6 65.01 21.78 -11.72
CA HIS A 6 66.04 22.23 -10.75
C HIS A 6 65.55 22.92 -9.46
N GLN A 7 66.15 22.75 -8.28
CA GLN A 7 67.56 22.75 -7.83
C GLN A 7 67.53 22.25 -6.35
N MET A 8 68.53 21.73 -5.65
CA MET A 8 69.98 22.00 -5.65
C MET A 8 70.76 20.75 -5.22
N GLU A 9 71.93 20.62 -5.82
CA GLU A 9 73.06 19.80 -5.39
C GLU A 9 73.72 20.40 -4.14
N GLN A 10 74.30 19.55 -3.29
CA GLN A 10 75.49 19.94 -2.56
C GLN A 10 76.49 18.79 -2.54
N MET A 11 77.50 18.94 -3.40
CA MET A 11 78.71 18.13 -3.45
C MET A 11 79.55 18.36 -2.19
N TYR A 12 80.12 17.29 -1.63
CA TYR A 12 81.42 17.39 -0.96
C TYR A 12 82.36 16.32 -1.51
N SER A 13 83.50 16.82 -1.96
CA SER A 13 84.45 16.17 -2.85
C SER A 13 85.28 15.09 -2.16
N ALA A 14 85.50 14.01 -2.89
CA ALA A 14 86.54 13.03 -2.60
C ALA A 14 87.94 13.67 -2.75
N ARG A 15 88.78 13.51 -1.72
CA ARG A 15 90.24 13.70 -1.85
C ARG A 15 90.88 12.36 -2.16
N SER A 16 91.36 12.24 -3.38
CA SER A 16 92.33 11.25 -3.84
C SER A 16 93.73 11.61 -3.33
N LEU A 17 94.34 10.71 -2.56
CA LEU A 17 95.79 10.68 -2.35
C LEU A 17 96.27 9.30 -2.82
N SER A 18 96.98 9.32 -3.95
CA SER A 18 97.70 8.18 -4.51
C SER A 18 98.99 7.99 -3.71
N GLY A 19 99.19 6.78 -3.19
CA GLY A 19 100.41 6.36 -2.51
C GLY A 19 100.60 4.88 -2.77
N GLY A 20 101.60 4.54 -3.58
CA GLY A 20 101.78 3.25 -4.23
C GLY A 20 101.94 2.03 -3.32
N GLY A 21 101.68 0.86 -3.92
CA GLY A 21 102.44 -0.36 -3.65
C GLY A 21 101.67 -1.55 -3.08
N SER A 22 101.75 -2.66 -3.82
CA SER A 22 101.55 -4.07 -3.43
C SER A 22 100.14 -4.65 -3.23
N GLU A 23 99.74 -5.42 -4.25
CA GLU A 23 99.23 -6.80 -4.24
C GLU A 23 97.97 -7.25 -3.46
N LEU A 24 97.25 -8.16 -4.17
CA LEU A 24 96.35 -9.23 -3.69
C LEU A 24 94.85 -8.95 -3.49
N ARG A 25 94.13 -9.18 -4.60
CA ARG A 25 92.99 -10.12 -4.74
C ARG A 25 91.84 -9.95 -3.73
N ARG A 26 90.97 -8.97 -3.99
CA ARG A 26 89.65 -8.82 -3.38
C ARG A 26 88.69 -9.88 -3.96
N SER A 27 88.38 -10.89 -3.17
CA SER A 27 87.26 -11.82 -3.44
C SER A 27 85.93 -11.07 -3.36
N SER A 28 85.08 -11.31 -4.35
CA SER A 28 83.75 -10.73 -4.47
C SER A 28 82.81 -11.29 -3.39
N PHE A 29 82.38 -10.44 -2.46
CA PHE A 29 81.26 -10.76 -1.58
C PHE A 29 79.96 -10.51 -2.34
N VAL A 30 79.21 -11.58 -2.61
CA VAL A 30 77.80 -11.49 -3.00
C VAL A 30 77.06 -10.99 -1.76
N LEU A 31 76.62 -9.72 -1.80
CA LEU A 31 75.79 -9.14 -0.75
C LEU A 31 74.35 -9.60 -0.98
N GLU A 32 74.00 -10.77 -0.45
CA GLU A 32 72.62 -11.17 -0.29
C GLU A 32 72.02 -10.27 0.80
N SER A 33 71.28 -9.23 0.41
CA SER A 33 70.62 -8.31 1.32
C SER A 33 69.41 -8.99 1.98
N GLY A 34 69.67 -9.96 2.85
CA GLY A 34 68.73 -10.50 3.82
C GLY A 34 68.60 -9.53 4.98
N PHE A 35 67.41 -8.99 5.21
CA PHE A 35 67.12 -8.19 6.39
C PHE A 35 67.01 -9.13 7.59
N TYR A 36 68.11 -9.34 8.32
CA TYR A 36 68.11 -10.17 9.53
C TYR A 36 67.45 -9.39 10.67
N ILE A 37 66.13 -9.54 10.80
CA ILE A 37 65.39 -9.05 11.97
C ILE A 37 65.79 -9.94 13.15
N THR A 38 66.34 -9.34 14.20
CA THR A 38 66.61 -10.06 15.45
C THR A 38 65.33 -10.70 15.97
N SER A 39 65.38 -11.94 16.47
CA SER A 39 64.21 -12.71 16.95
C SER A 39 63.25 -11.89 17.84
N PHE A 40 63.80 -11.00 18.66
CA PHE A 40 63.05 -10.09 19.53
C PHE A 40 62.18 -9.05 18.80
N VAL A 41 62.63 -8.51 17.67
CA VAL A 41 61.87 -7.51 16.89
C VAL A 41 60.75 -8.19 16.10
N ALA A 42 60.99 -9.42 15.61
CA ALA A 42 59.98 -10.20 14.93
C ALA A 42 58.80 -10.57 15.86
N THR A 43 59.08 -10.92 17.12
CA THR A 43 58.03 -11.22 18.10
C THR A 43 57.20 -9.99 18.48
N ILE A 44 57.83 -8.82 18.61
CA ILE A 44 57.10 -7.55 18.85
C ILE A 44 56.17 -7.23 17.69
N PHE A 45 56.63 -7.37 16.44
CA PHE A 45 55.82 -7.10 15.26
C PHE A 45 54.62 -8.04 15.16
N VAL A 46 54.83 -9.34 15.39
CA VAL A 46 53.74 -10.35 15.42
C VAL A 46 52.75 -10.05 16.55
N ALA A 47 53.23 -9.71 17.74
CA ALA A 47 52.38 -9.34 18.88
C ALA A 47 51.55 -8.08 18.59
N ALA A 48 52.15 -7.06 17.95
CA ALA A 48 51.45 -5.84 17.56
C ALA A 48 50.38 -6.10 16.49
N LEU A 49 50.67 -6.93 15.48
CA LEU A 49 49.68 -7.35 14.48
C LEU A 49 48.55 -8.17 15.09
N ALA A 50 48.84 -9.06 16.03
CA ALA A 50 47.84 -9.83 16.75
C ALA A 50 46.93 -8.92 17.59
N ALA A 51 47.50 -7.93 18.28
CA ALA A 51 46.75 -6.95 19.06
C ALA A 51 45.88 -6.05 18.16
N ALA A 52 46.41 -5.56 17.04
CA ALA A 52 45.66 -4.79 16.06
C ALA A 52 44.52 -5.61 15.43
N GLY A 53 44.78 -6.89 15.12
CA GLY A 53 43.77 -7.82 14.64
C GLY A 53 42.65 -8.04 15.66
N LEU A 54 43.00 -8.23 16.93
CA LEU A 54 42.01 -8.35 18.01
C LEU A 54 41.17 -7.08 18.14
N LEU A 55 41.80 -5.90 18.09
CA LEU A 55 41.08 -4.62 18.12
C LEU A 55 40.10 -4.47 16.94
N LEU A 56 40.53 -4.79 15.72
CA LEU A 56 39.66 -4.75 14.55
C LEU A 56 38.48 -5.72 14.66
N ILE A 57 38.72 -6.94 15.16
CA ILE A 57 37.65 -7.92 15.39
C ILE A 57 36.67 -7.39 16.44
N THR A 58 37.14 -6.84 17.56
CA THR A 58 36.25 -6.27 18.58
C THR A 58 35.43 -5.09 18.05
N LEU A 59 36.04 -4.24 17.21
CA LEU A 59 35.34 -3.14 16.54
C LEU A 59 34.24 -3.68 15.62
N LEU A 60 34.55 -4.68 14.78
CA LEU A 60 33.57 -5.29 13.87
C LEU A 60 32.42 -5.96 14.64
N VAL A 61 32.72 -6.68 15.72
CA VAL A 61 31.70 -7.29 16.57
C VAL A 61 30.83 -6.22 17.23
N SER A 62 31.42 -5.16 17.78
CA SER A 62 30.66 -4.06 18.40
C SER A 62 29.76 -3.35 17.38
N LEU A 63 30.26 -3.11 16.16
CA LEU A 63 29.51 -2.50 15.08
C LEU A 63 28.35 -3.40 14.63
N ALA A 64 28.59 -4.71 14.49
CA ALA A 64 27.56 -5.67 14.15
C ALA A 64 26.44 -5.71 15.21
N MET A 65 26.79 -5.68 16.49
CA MET A 65 25.82 -5.63 17.59
C MET A 65 25.01 -4.33 17.59
N MET A 66 25.66 -3.18 17.35
CA MET A 66 24.98 -1.88 17.25
C MET A 66 24.04 -1.82 16.04
N LEU A 67 24.46 -2.34 14.89
CA LEU A 67 23.62 -2.44 13.68
C LEU A 67 22.43 -3.36 13.91
N GLN A 68 22.65 -4.52 14.52
CA GLN A 68 21.59 -5.47 14.86
C GLN A 68 20.56 -4.87 15.83
N SER A 69 21.02 -4.12 16.85
CA SER A 69 20.15 -3.43 17.80
C SER A 69 19.36 -2.29 17.16
N CYS A 70 19.97 -1.54 16.24
CA CYS A 70 19.26 -0.50 15.49
C CYS A 70 18.20 -1.11 14.58
N GLN A 71 18.53 -2.20 13.88
CA GLN A 71 17.60 -2.90 13.00
C GLN A 71 16.41 -3.48 13.77
N SER A 72 16.65 -4.15 14.91
CA SER A 72 15.57 -4.72 15.73
C SER A 72 14.69 -3.63 16.34
N SER A 73 15.25 -2.48 16.73
CA SER A 73 14.50 -1.36 17.29
C SER A 73 13.61 -0.64 16.27
N HIS A 74 13.98 -0.60 14.99
CA HIS A 74 13.25 0.15 13.96
C HIS A 74 12.43 -0.73 13.01
N ALA A 75 12.64 -2.04 13.01
CA ALA A 75 11.91 -2.98 12.15
C ALA A 75 10.39 -2.81 12.27
N GLY A 76 9.87 -2.72 13.50
CA GLY A 76 8.42 -2.55 13.72
C GLY A 76 7.87 -1.20 13.22
N ILE A 77 8.66 -0.12 13.31
CA ILE A 77 8.25 1.21 12.83
C ILE A 77 8.19 1.24 11.30
N ILE A 78 9.18 0.64 10.63
CA ILE A 78 9.24 0.56 9.16
C ILE A 78 8.09 -0.32 8.63
N GLU A 79 7.80 -1.44 9.29
CA GLU A 79 6.68 -2.31 8.91
C GLU A 79 5.33 -1.61 9.06
N LEU A 80 5.13 -0.88 10.17
CA LEU A 80 3.90 -0.11 10.39
C LEU A 80 3.72 1.01 9.36
N GLN A 81 4.80 1.72 9.02
CA GLN A 81 4.78 2.76 7.99
C GLN A 81 4.39 2.19 6.62
N ASN A 82 4.99 1.05 6.24
CA ASN A 82 4.67 0.37 4.98
C ASN A 82 3.20 -0.08 4.94
N ILE A 83 2.66 -0.64 6.03
CA ILE A 83 1.23 -1.02 6.12
C ILE A 83 0.34 0.22 5.97
N ASN A 84 0.69 1.34 6.60
CA ASN A 84 -0.05 2.59 6.50
C ASN A 84 -0.03 3.15 5.07
N ASP A 85 1.12 3.15 4.41
CA ASP A 85 1.26 3.62 3.03
C ASP A 85 0.47 2.74 2.05
N GLN A 86 0.49 1.42 2.24
CA GLN A 86 -0.33 0.48 1.48
C GLN A 86 -1.83 0.70 1.70
N TYR A 87 -2.25 0.91 2.95
CA TYR A 87 -3.63 1.23 3.28
C TYR A 87 -4.09 2.54 2.63
N ASN A 88 -3.28 3.58 2.71
CA ASN A 88 -3.56 4.88 2.09
C ASN A 88 -3.65 4.77 0.57
N TYR A 89 -2.72 4.04 -0.05
CA TYR A 89 -2.77 3.73 -1.48
C TYR A 89 -4.10 3.07 -1.86
N CYS A 90 -4.52 2.04 -1.14
CA CYS A 90 -5.76 1.33 -1.43
C CYS A 90 -7.02 2.18 -1.20
N LYS A 91 -7.00 3.09 -0.24
CA LYS A 91 -8.08 4.06 -0.01
C LYS A 91 -8.20 5.05 -1.17
N VAL A 92 -7.08 5.63 -1.60
CA VAL A 92 -7.02 6.55 -2.76
C VAL A 92 -7.44 5.81 -4.03
N TYR A 93 -6.95 4.59 -4.24
CA TYR A 93 -7.33 3.75 -5.37
C TYR A 93 -8.84 3.46 -5.38
N SER A 94 -9.42 3.07 -4.24
CA SER A 94 -10.86 2.81 -4.12
C SER A 94 -11.70 4.05 -4.44
N LEU A 95 -11.28 5.22 -3.96
CA LEU A 95 -11.93 6.49 -4.28
C LEU A 95 -11.82 6.80 -5.78
N HIS A 96 -10.63 6.64 -6.38
CA HIS A 96 -10.39 6.88 -7.80
C HIS A 96 -11.28 6.01 -8.68
N VAL A 97 -11.38 4.70 -8.38
CA VAL A 97 -12.26 3.77 -9.09
C VAL A 97 -13.73 4.21 -8.98
N LYS A 98 -14.17 4.61 -7.79
CA LYS A 98 -15.55 5.04 -7.54
C LYS A 98 -15.92 6.31 -8.29
N LEU A 99 -15.04 7.31 -8.28
CA LEU A 99 -15.28 8.61 -8.93
C LEU A 99 -15.24 8.51 -10.46
N ASN A 100 -14.41 7.63 -11.01
CA ASN A 100 -14.24 7.50 -12.47
C ASN A 100 -15.08 6.37 -13.08
N ASN A 101 -15.97 5.75 -12.30
CA ASN A 101 -16.80 4.62 -12.72
C ASN A 101 -15.99 3.52 -13.46
N LEU A 102 -14.76 3.26 -13.00
CA LEU A 102 -13.88 2.28 -13.65
C LEU A 102 -14.36 0.88 -13.29
N GLU A 103 -14.77 0.10 -14.29
CA GLU A 103 -15.09 -1.31 -14.07
C GLU A 103 -13.82 -2.06 -13.69
N GLY A 104 -13.89 -2.81 -12.58
CA GLY A 104 -12.75 -3.34 -11.84
C GLY A 104 -12.02 -4.48 -12.52
N HIS A 105 -11.40 -4.23 -13.67
CA HIS A 105 -10.64 -5.23 -14.41
C HIS A 105 -9.26 -5.48 -13.79
N ASN A 106 -8.72 -4.53 -13.01
CA ASN A 106 -7.38 -4.61 -12.41
C ASN A 106 -7.35 -4.20 -10.93
N PHE A 107 -8.09 -4.88 -10.05
CA PHE A 107 -8.01 -4.61 -8.60
C PHE A 107 -6.64 -5.08 -8.05
N PRO A 108 -5.77 -4.19 -7.49
CA PRO A 108 -4.44 -4.56 -7.05
C PRO A 108 -4.48 -5.68 -5.99
N SER A 109 -3.62 -6.68 -6.10
CA SER A 109 -3.55 -7.81 -5.16
C SER A 109 -3.33 -7.36 -3.72
N LEU A 110 -2.46 -6.37 -3.51
CA LEU A 110 -2.26 -5.73 -2.22
C LEU A 110 -3.57 -5.23 -1.59
N CYS A 111 -4.41 -4.56 -2.38
CA CYS A 111 -5.69 -4.05 -1.91
C CYS A 111 -6.72 -5.15 -1.66
N LYS A 112 -6.55 -6.33 -2.28
CA LYS A 112 -7.37 -7.51 -2.02
C LYS A 112 -7.13 -8.05 -0.62
N ASP A 113 -5.88 -8.16 -0.20
CA ASP A 113 -5.55 -8.67 1.14
C ASP A 113 -5.97 -7.68 2.23
N LEU A 114 -5.75 -6.38 2.00
CA LEU A 114 -6.23 -5.33 2.90
C LEU A 114 -7.76 -5.29 2.98
N ALA A 115 -8.47 -5.38 1.85
CA ALA A 115 -9.94 -5.44 1.83
C ALA A 115 -10.47 -6.69 2.56
N MET A 116 -9.83 -7.84 2.36
CA MET A 116 -10.18 -9.06 3.07
C MET A 116 -10.00 -8.90 4.58
N LYS A 117 -8.87 -8.36 5.05
CA LYS A 117 -8.62 -8.10 6.47
C LYS A 117 -9.61 -7.08 7.05
N TYR A 118 -9.94 -6.04 6.28
CA TYR A 118 -10.92 -5.02 6.66
C TYR A 118 -12.33 -5.60 6.86
N ILE A 119 -12.75 -6.52 5.99
CA ILE A 119 -14.05 -7.19 6.08
C ILE A 119 -14.04 -8.27 7.19
N LYS A 120 -13.11 -9.23 7.13
CA LYS A 120 -13.02 -10.35 8.08
C LYS A 120 -12.63 -9.90 9.49
N GLY A 121 -11.89 -8.81 9.63
CA GLY A 121 -11.56 -8.20 10.92
C GLY A 121 -12.71 -7.41 11.56
N GLY A 122 -13.89 -7.38 10.92
CA GLY A 122 -15.10 -6.72 11.42
C GLY A 122 -15.07 -5.20 11.34
N GLN A 123 -14.01 -4.58 10.81
CA GLN A 123 -13.96 -3.12 10.67
C GLN A 123 -15.02 -2.64 9.68
N TYR A 124 -15.24 -3.37 8.58
CA TYR A 124 -16.32 -3.07 7.66
C TYR A 124 -17.70 -3.06 8.32
N ALA A 125 -17.98 -4.02 9.21
CA ALA A 125 -19.23 -4.07 9.95
C ALA A 125 -19.39 -2.87 10.92
N ARG A 126 -18.32 -2.49 11.62
CA ARG A 126 -18.32 -1.32 12.51
C ARG A 126 -18.54 0.00 11.75
N ASP A 127 -17.92 0.16 10.59
CA ASP A 127 -18.08 1.34 9.76
C ASP A 127 -19.51 1.43 9.19
N LEU A 128 -20.08 0.27 8.82
CA LEU A 128 -21.48 0.12 8.45
C LEU A 128 -22.41 0.53 9.61
N ASP A 129 -22.23 -0.01 10.81
CA ASP A 129 -23.02 0.33 11.99
C ASP A 129 -22.92 1.82 12.35
N SER A 130 -21.74 2.41 12.24
CA SER A 130 -21.52 3.85 12.45
C SER A 130 -22.30 4.68 11.43
N THR A 131 -22.26 4.27 10.15
CA THR A 131 -23.04 4.91 9.08
C THR A 131 -24.54 4.84 9.36
N LYS A 132 -25.02 3.68 9.80
CA LYS A 132 -26.42 3.49 10.21
C LYS A 132 -26.80 4.42 11.36
N SER A 133 -25.96 4.54 12.39
CA SER A 133 -26.24 5.43 13.52
C SER A 133 -26.44 6.87 13.06
N VAL A 134 -25.56 7.38 12.20
CA VAL A 134 -25.68 8.76 11.67
C VAL A 134 -26.97 8.95 10.89
N ILE A 135 -27.35 7.97 10.07
CA ILE A 135 -28.61 8.00 9.31
C ILE A 135 -29.81 7.99 10.25
N GLU A 136 -29.82 7.08 11.23
CA GLU A 136 -30.91 6.97 12.20
C GLU A 136 -31.04 8.23 13.05
N ASP A 137 -29.94 8.82 13.51
CA ASP A 137 -29.95 10.07 14.28
C ASP A 137 -30.60 11.21 13.48
N TYR A 138 -30.26 11.33 12.19
CA TYR A 138 -30.90 12.30 11.31
C TYR A 138 -32.41 12.06 11.18
N PHE A 139 -32.82 10.83 10.82
CA PHE A 139 -34.23 10.51 10.59
C PHE A 139 -35.07 10.43 11.87
N ASN A 140 -34.45 10.31 13.04
CA ASN A 140 -35.13 10.47 14.32
C ASN A 140 -35.39 11.93 14.67
N SER A 141 -34.57 12.85 14.14
CA SER A 141 -34.70 14.30 14.36
C SER A 141 -35.67 14.99 13.41
N VAL A 142 -36.05 14.34 12.31
CA VAL A 142 -36.93 14.88 11.27
C VAL A 142 -38.15 13.96 11.11
N ARG A 143 -39.32 14.55 10.86
CA ARG A 143 -40.54 13.81 10.50
C ARG A 143 -40.97 14.18 9.08
N PRO A 144 -41.44 13.21 8.28
CA PRO A 144 -42.02 13.52 6.99
C PRO A 144 -43.31 14.34 7.17
N SER A 145 -43.55 15.26 6.25
CA SER A 145 -44.82 15.98 6.09
C SER A 145 -45.96 15.02 5.72
N ASP A 146 -47.18 15.38 6.11
CA ASP A 146 -48.39 14.61 5.81
C ASP A 146 -48.81 14.72 4.31
N ASP A 147 -48.12 15.54 3.51
CA ASP A 147 -48.37 15.69 2.07
C ASP A 147 -47.83 14.52 1.22
N GLY A 148 -47.00 13.65 1.81
CA GLY A 148 -46.40 12.50 1.14
C GLY A 148 -45.31 12.85 0.11
N LEU A 149 -44.85 14.10 0.08
CA LEU A 149 -43.81 14.58 -0.84
C LEU A 149 -42.39 14.35 -0.31
N ASP A 150 -42.26 14.14 1.00
CA ASP A 150 -41.00 13.80 1.65
C ASP A 150 -40.61 12.35 1.38
N VAL A 151 -39.60 12.18 0.53
CA VAL A 151 -39.16 10.87 0.03
C VAL A 151 -37.72 10.56 0.42
N VAL A 152 -37.45 9.28 0.66
CA VAL A 152 -36.09 8.74 0.81
C VAL A 152 -35.72 7.95 -0.43
N LEU A 153 -34.64 8.36 -1.08
CA LEU A 153 -34.09 7.66 -2.24
C LEU A 153 -33.03 6.65 -1.78
N ILE A 154 -33.19 5.38 -2.18
CA ILE A 154 -32.23 4.32 -1.84
C ILE A 154 -31.70 3.67 -3.12
N ASP A 155 -30.38 3.77 -3.33
CA ASP A 155 -29.68 2.99 -4.36
C ASP A 155 -29.60 1.50 -3.94
N ILE A 156 -30.21 0.64 -4.76
CA ILE A 156 -30.23 -0.81 -4.55
C ILE A 156 -29.19 -1.55 -5.40
N ASP A 157 -28.31 -0.84 -6.09
CA ASP A 157 -27.24 -1.48 -6.83
C ASP A 157 -26.14 -2.00 -5.87
N GLY A 158 -25.69 -3.22 -6.15
CA GLY A 158 -24.60 -3.84 -5.40
C GLY A 158 -24.95 -4.30 -3.97
N ILE A 159 -26.21 -4.19 -3.53
CA ILE A 159 -26.69 -4.88 -2.31
C ILE A 159 -27.07 -6.35 -2.61
N PHE A 160 -27.41 -6.64 -3.86
CA PHE A 160 -27.66 -8.00 -4.32
C PHE A 160 -26.40 -8.66 -4.88
N PRO A 161 -26.20 -9.97 -4.63
CA PRO A 161 -25.20 -10.72 -5.38
C PRO A 161 -25.57 -10.69 -6.87
N PRO A 162 -24.58 -10.70 -7.80
CA PRO A 162 -24.88 -10.86 -9.21
C PRO A 162 -25.63 -12.19 -9.40
N ASN A 163 -26.62 -12.21 -10.28
CA ASN A 163 -27.34 -13.44 -10.61
C ASN A 163 -26.33 -14.53 -11.04
N PRO A 164 -26.34 -15.75 -10.47
CA PRO A 164 -25.47 -16.83 -10.93
C PRO A 164 -25.64 -17.15 -12.43
N HIS A 165 -26.77 -16.77 -13.04
CA HIS A 165 -27.05 -16.94 -14.47
C HIS A 165 -26.64 -15.76 -15.36
N SER A 166 -26.09 -14.66 -14.82
CA SER A 166 -25.45 -13.65 -15.67
C SER A 166 -24.11 -14.20 -16.14
N SER A 167 -24.16 -14.94 -17.24
CA SER A 167 -23.02 -15.43 -18.00
C SER A 167 -22.15 -14.26 -18.44
N ASN A 168 -21.12 -13.97 -17.63
CA ASN A 168 -19.82 -13.45 -18.06
C ASN A 168 -18.84 -13.63 -16.89
N LEU A 169 -18.02 -14.68 -16.99
CA LEU A 169 -16.63 -14.70 -16.54
C LEU A 169 -16.34 -14.16 -15.12
N PHE A 170 -16.86 -14.81 -14.08
CA PHE A 170 -16.11 -14.90 -12.82
C PHE A 170 -15.95 -16.36 -12.41
N LYS A 171 -14.99 -16.99 -13.10
CA LYS A 171 -14.38 -18.28 -12.73
C LYS A 171 -14.03 -18.27 -11.24
N SER A 172 -14.42 -19.34 -10.56
CA SER A 172 -13.76 -19.96 -9.41
C SER A 172 -13.25 -19.01 -8.31
N SER A 173 -13.92 -18.98 -7.16
CA SER A 173 -13.53 -18.18 -5.97
C SER A 173 -13.77 -16.67 -6.11
N ILE A 174 -15.03 -16.25 -6.38
CA ILE A 174 -15.48 -14.95 -5.88
C ILE A 174 -15.40 -15.06 -4.35
N ASN A 175 -14.33 -14.51 -3.79
CA ASN A 175 -13.86 -14.77 -2.43
C ASN A 175 -15.01 -14.64 -1.41
N ASN A 176 -15.11 -15.61 -0.49
CA ASN A 176 -16.11 -15.66 0.61
C ASN A 176 -16.33 -14.28 1.27
N PHE A 177 -15.27 -13.49 1.46
CA PHE A 177 -15.34 -12.17 2.09
C PHE A 177 -16.15 -11.14 1.27
N VAL A 178 -16.18 -11.22 -0.06
CA VAL A 178 -16.99 -10.29 -0.90
C VAL A 178 -18.47 -10.58 -0.71
N LEU A 179 -18.85 -11.86 -0.68
CA LEU A 179 -20.22 -12.27 -0.40
C LEU A 179 -20.64 -11.85 1.02
N GLU A 180 -19.75 -12.04 2.00
CA GLU A 180 -19.96 -11.59 3.37
C GLU A 180 -20.16 -10.07 3.46
N ALA A 181 -19.31 -9.27 2.82
CA ALA A 181 -19.49 -7.83 2.77
C ALA A 181 -20.83 -7.43 2.13
N LYS A 182 -21.23 -8.07 1.02
CA LYS A 182 -22.54 -7.83 0.41
C LYS A 182 -23.69 -8.20 1.34
N ASN A 183 -23.58 -9.32 2.06
CA ASN A 183 -24.59 -9.74 3.03
C ASN A 183 -24.70 -8.75 4.19
N LEU A 184 -23.58 -8.28 4.75
CA LEU A 184 -23.56 -7.26 5.80
C LEU A 184 -24.23 -5.95 5.32
N LYS A 185 -23.84 -5.46 4.13
CA LYS A 185 -24.45 -4.27 3.53
C LYS A 185 -25.95 -4.46 3.33
N ARG A 186 -26.38 -5.60 2.77
CA ARG A 186 -27.81 -5.90 2.54
C ARG A 186 -28.61 -5.90 3.83
N MET A 187 -28.12 -6.57 4.88
CA MET A 187 -28.79 -6.63 6.18
C MET A 187 -28.94 -5.24 6.81
N LEU A 188 -27.91 -4.41 6.70
CA LEU A 188 -27.96 -3.04 7.20
C LEU A 188 -28.98 -2.19 6.44
N VAL A 189 -28.95 -2.23 5.11
CA VAL A 189 -29.89 -1.48 4.26
C VAL A 189 -31.32 -1.94 4.50
N LEU A 190 -31.56 -3.24 4.65
CA LEU A 190 -32.89 -3.78 4.99
C LEU A 190 -33.38 -3.24 6.35
N ARG A 191 -32.50 -3.17 7.36
CA ARG A 191 -32.89 -2.64 8.67
C ARG A 191 -33.22 -1.15 8.62
N LEU A 192 -32.39 -0.36 7.92
CA LEU A 192 -32.67 1.06 7.67
C LEU A 192 -34.00 1.25 6.94
N TYR A 193 -34.23 0.46 5.90
CA TYR A 193 -35.47 0.46 5.12
C TYR A 193 -36.70 0.26 6.01
N MET A 194 -36.69 -0.78 6.86
CA MET A 194 -37.80 -1.06 7.78
C MET A 194 -38.01 0.06 8.80
N ASN A 195 -36.93 0.64 9.32
CA ASN A 195 -37.02 1.75 10.28
C ASN A 195 -37.60 3.02 9.63
N LEU A 196 -37.22 3.32 8.40
CA LEU A 196 -37.76 4.44 7.63
C LEU A 196 -39.25 4.25 7.34
N GLN A 197 -39.67 3.06 6.94
CA GLN A 197 -41.08 2.74 6.73
C GLN A 197 -41.90 2.88 8.02
N ALA A 198 -41.39 2.34 9.13
CA ALA A 198 -42.04 2.50 10.44
C ALA A 198 -42.11 3.97 10.89
N GLY A 199 -41.18 4.80 10.40
CA GLY A 199 -41.17 6.25 10.59
C GLY A 199 -42.12 7.04 9.69
N GLY A 200 -42.85 6.37 8.78
CA GLY A 200 -43.79 7.00 7.85
C GLY A 200 -43.16 7.55 6.57
N TRP A 201 -41.88 7.27 6.29
CA TRP A 201 -41.22 7.79 5.10
C TRP A 201 -41.65 7.06 3.83
N SER A 202 -41.94 7.83 2.78
CA SER A 202 -42.12 7.31 1.42
C SER A 202 -40.76 6.94 0.83
N ILE A 203 -40.59 5.71 0.34
CA ILE A 203 -39.29 5.21 -0.12
C ILE A 203 -39.33 4.95 -1.63
N ILE A 204 -38.37 5.52 -2.35
CA ILE A 204 -38.15 5.26 -3.78
C ILE A 204 -36.83 4.53 -3.93
N LEU A 205 -36.87 3.40 -4.63
CA LEU A 205 -35.69 2.59 -4.92
C LEU A 205 -35.12 2.96 -6.29
N LEU A 206 -33.80 3.10 -6.38
CA LEU A 206 -33.07 3.42 -7.60
C LEU A 206 -32.18 2.25 -8.01
N SER A 207 -32.24 1.83 -9.27
CA SER A 207 -31.31 0.85 -9.83
C SER A 207 -30.78 1.28 -11.21
N ARG A 208 -29.48 1.07 -11.43
CA ARG A 208 -28.82 1.20 -12.73
C ARG A 208 -29.04 -0.01 -13.64
N GLU A 209 -29.72 -1.05 -13.17
CA GLU A 209 -30.16 -2.14 -14.04
C GLU A 209 -31.10 -1.61 -15.12
N HIS A 210 -30.99 -2.18 -16.32
CA HIS A 210 -31.84 -1.79 -17.44
C HIS A 210 -33.31 -2.10 -17.12
N GLY A 211 -34.24 -1.26 -17.55
CA GLY A 211 -35.68 -1.42 -17.27
C GLY A 211 -36.27 -2.78 -17.67
N THR A 212 -35.69 -3.48 -18.66
CA THR A 212 -36.08 -4.85 -19.02
C THR A 212 -35.85 -5.89 -17.90
N ARG A 213 -35.02 -5.57 -16.89
CA ARG A 213 -34.76 -6.43 -15.73
C ARG A 213 -35.68 -6.16 -14.54
N GLN A 214 -36.58 -5.19 -14.63
CA GLN A 214 -37.43 -4.75 -13.51
C GLN A 214 -38.11 -5.90 -12.76
N ASN A 215 -38.72 -6.85 -13.47
CA ASN A 215 -39.39 -8.00 -12.84
C ASN A 215 -38.42 -8.90 -12.04
N VAL A 216 -37.19 -9.07 -12.52
CA VAL A 216 -36.14 -9.84 -11.82
C VAL A 216 -35.69 -9.08 -10.57
N THR A 217 -35.48 -7.77 -10.70
CA THR A 217 -35.11 -6.90 -9.58
C THR A 217 -36.19 -6.90 -8.49
N ILE A 218 -37.48 -6.82 -8.86
CA ILE A 218 -38.62 -6.92 -7.94
C ILE A 218 -38.61 -8.27 -7.21
N SER A 219 -38.41 -9.38 -7.92
CA SER A 219 -38.33 -10.72 -7.31
C SER A 219 -37.18 -10.82 -6.29
N HIS A 220 -36.02 -10.23 -6.59
CA HIS A 220 -34.89 -10.16 -5.66
C HIS A 220 -35.17 -9.28 -4.43
N LEU A 221 -35.82 -8.13 -4.61
CA LEU A 221 -36.24 -7.27 -3.52
C LEU A 221 -37.19 -7.99 -2.56
N LEU A 222 -38.24 -8.62 -3.11
CA LEU A 222 -39.24 -9.35 -2.32
C LEU A 222 -38.64 -10.54 -1.59
N SER A 223 -37.75 -11.30 -2.23
CA SER A 223 -37.07 -12.45 -1.60
C SER A 223 -36.07 -12.02 -0.53
N ALA A 224 -35.51 -10.82 -0.63
CA ALA A 224 -34.65 -10.23 0.40
C ALA A 224 -35.43 -9.49 1.50
N GLY A 225 -36.76 -9.44 1.43
CA GLY A 225 -37.62 -8.85 2.46
C GLY A 225 -37.94 -7.38 2.27
N PHE A 226 -37.48 -6.73 1.19
CA PHE A 226 -37.94 -5.39 0.85
C PHE A 226 -39.38 -5.48 0.32
N ARG A 227 -40.28 -4.63 0.83
CA ARG A 227 -41.72 -4.60 0.49
C ARG A 227 -42.26 -3.19 0.67
N ASP A 228 -43.35 -2.85 0.01
CA ASP A 228 -44.07 -1.58 0.26
C ASP A 228 -43.22 -0.31 -0.02
N TRP A 229 -42.38 -0.35 -1.07
CA TRP A 229 -41.75 0.85 -1.61
C TRP A 229 -42.75 1.62 -2.47
N SER A 230 -42.62 2.93 -2.53
CA SER A 230 -43.50 3.81 -3.31
C SER A 230 -43.26 3.69 -4.81
N SER A 231 -41.99 3.58 -5.23
CA SER A 231 -41.62 3.40 -6.64
C SER A 231 -40.25 2.75 -6.78
N LEU A 232 -40.05 2.03 -7.89
CA LEU A 232 -38.78 1.48 -8.31
C LEU A 232 -38.39 2.12 -9.65
N MET A 233 -37.37 2.97 -9.63
CA MET A 233 -36.84 3.64 -10.82
C MET A 233 -35.66 2.84 -11.38
N MET A 234 -35.85 2.33 -12.60
CA MET A 234 -34.84 1.59 -13.34
C MET A 234 -34.15 2.50 -14.37
N ARG A 235 -32.98 2.09 -14.86
CA ARG A 235 -32.32 2.79 -15.98
C ARG A 235 -33.00 2.45 -17.29
N TYR A 236 -33.65 3.42 -17.91
CA TYR A 236 -34.13 3.35 -19.29
C TYR A 236 -33.25 4.23 -20.17
N VAL A 237 -32.77 3.70 -21.29
CA VAL A 237 -32.00 4.47 -22.29
C VAL A 237 -32.81 5.70 -22.77
N SER A 238 -34.13 5.58 -22.78
CA SER A 238 -35.06 6.62 -23.23
C SER A 238 -35.38 7.71 -22.20
N LEU A 239 -35.13 7.51 -20.89
CA LEU A 239 -35.50 8.50 -19.86
C LEU A 239 -34.63 9.76 -19.92
N VAL A 240 -33.36 9.64 -20.32
CA VAL A 240 -32.51 10.82 -20.58
C VAL A 240 -33.12 11.63 -21.73
N PHE A 241 -33.55 10.96 -22.80
CA PHE A 241 -34.13 11.62 -23.97
C PHE A 241 -35.50 12.27 -23.68
N ILE A 242 -36.36 11.59 -22.91
CA ILE A 242 -37.69 12.11 -22.53
C ILE A 242 -37.56 13.28 -21.55
N MET A 243 -36.65 13.23 -20.57
CA MET A 243 -36.44 14.34 -19.64
C MET A 243 -35.89 15.59 -20.36
N PHE A 244 -35.00 15.41 -21.34
CA PHE A 244 -34.56 16.52 -22.20
C PHE A 244 -35.71 17.10 -23.03
N LEU A 245 -36.58 16.27 -23.60
CA LEU A 245 -37.72 16.74 -24.39
C LEU A 245 -38.77 17.46 -23.53
N SER A 246 -39.10 16.95 -22.35
CA SER A 246 -40.01 17.63 -21.41
C SER A 246 -39.44 18.96 -20.92
N TYR A 247 -38.14 19.03 -20.62
CA TYR A 247 -37.51 20.29 -20.23
C TYR A 247 -37.49 21.35 -21.34
N THR A 248 -37.38 20.93 -22.61
CA THR A 248 -37.48 21.85 -23.75
C THR A 248 -38.91 22.28 -24.06
N GLN A 249 -39.92 21.52 -23.64
CA GLN A 249 -41.32 21.78 -23.99
C GLN A 249 -42.05 22.67 -22.98
N ASP A 250 -41.49 22.86 -21.78
CA ASP A 250 -42.02 23.73 -20.73
C ASP A 250 -41.40 25.16 -20.74
N ASN A 251 -40.58 25.50 -21.74
CA ASN A 251 -39.91 26.80 -21.86
C ASN A 251 -40.33 27.64 -23.09
N ASP A 252 -41.40 27.26 -23.81
CA ASP A 252 -41.98 28.02 -24.93
C ASP A 252 -43.45 28.40 -24.67
#